data_AF-A0A0F9I5W4-F1
#
_entry.id   AF-A0A0F9I5W4-F1
#
_cell.length_a   1.000
_cell.length_b   1.000
_cell.length_c   1.000
_cell.angle_alpha   90.00
_cell.angle_beta   90.00
_cell.angle_gamma   90.00
#
_symmetry.space_group_name_H-M   'P 1'
#
loop_
_entity.id
_entity.type
_entity.pdbx_description
1 polymer ?
#
loop_
_entity_poly.entity_id
_entity_poly.type
_entity_poly.pdbx_seq_one_letter_code
_entity_poly.pdbx_strand_id
1 'polypeptide(L)'
;MTSKQQLYGRSAKDLLHRWDTGQTVFTIEMGGLGPGYEQALQIAMFEMLRHFVNHSPRIAKSKLRDDDKWPAIRDALWNLESLNGLGLSGAQAGAATQLAAHFYLDGPVKTLAGEKTRTIQVSKIFPQIA
;
A
#
# COMPACT_ATOMS: atom_id res chain seq x y z
N MET A 1 -19.65 12.83 -6.24
CA MET A 1 -18.51 11.88 -6.21
C MET A 1 -18.06 11.71 -7.65
N THR A 2 -16.77 11.87 -7.98
CA THR A 2 -16.31 11.66 -9.36
C THR A 2 -16.27 10.16 -9.68
N SER A 3 -16.41 9.77 -10.95
CA SER A 3 -16.32 8.36 -11.38
C SER A 3 -15.02 7.69 -10.91
N LYS A 4 -13.91 8.44 -10.90
CA LYS A 4 -12.61 7.97 -10.41
C LYS A 4 -12.58 7.71 -8.90
N GLN A 5 -13.26 8.52 -8.10
CA GLN A 5 -13.35 8.30 -6.65
C GLN A 5 -14.21 7.07 -6.29
N GLN A 6 -15.23 6.79 -7.09
CA GLN A 6 -15.99 5.54 -6.97
C GLN A 6 -15.11 4.34 -7.27
N LEU A 7 -14.35 4.40 -8.37
CA LEU A 7 -13.49 3.31 -8.84
C LEU A 7 -12.30 3.04 -7.89
N TYR A 8 -11.55 4.09 -7.51
CA TYR A 8 -10.26 3.93 -6.81
C TYR A 8 -10.32 4.15 -5.30
N GLY A 9 -11.39 4.77 -4.81
CA GLY A 9 -11.49 5.20 -3.42
C GLY A 9 -11.23 6.69 -3.23
N ARG A 10 -11.87 7.25 -2.22
CA ARG A 10 -11.84 8.70 -1.91
C ARG A 10 -10.58 9.14 -1.19
N SER A 11 -9.98 8.25 -0.41
CA SER A 11 -8.86 8.53 0.48
C SER A 11 -8.13 7.23 0.82
N ALA A 12 -6.96 7.35 1.45
CA ALA A 12 -6.23 6.21 2.02
C ALA A 12 -7.10 5.38 2.98
N LYS A 13 -7.91 6.04 3.81
CA LYS A 13 -8.81 5.37 4.76
C LYS A 13 -9.94 4.61 4.06
N ASP A 14 -10.49 5.19 2.98
CA ASP A 14 -11.51 4.53 2.15
C ASP A 14 -10.92 3.30 1.44
N LEU A 15 -9.71 3.42 0.87
CA LEU A 15 -9.01 2.32 0.22
C LEU A 15 -8.71 1.17 1.22
N LEU A 16 -8.18 1.50 2.40
CA LEU A 16 -7.88 0.53 3.45
C LEU A 16 -9.15 -0.19 3.95
N HIS A 17 -10.25 0.54 4.12
CA HIS A 17 -11.52 -0.06 4.52
C HIS A 17 -12.04 -1.06 3.47
N ARG A 18 -11.92 -0.77 2.18
CA ARG A 18 -12.28 -1.70 1.09
C ARG A 18 -11.44 -2.97 1.14
N TRP A 19 -10.12 -2.82 1.32
CA TRP A 19 -9.21 -3.94 1.50
C TRP A 19 -9.59 -4.82 2.70
N ASP A 20 -9.86 -4.20 3.84
CA ASP A 20 -10.20 -4.91 5.09
C ASP A 20 -11.53 -5.66 5.02
N THR A 21 -12.46 -5.14 4.23
CA THR A 21 -13.76 -5.78 3.97
C THR A 21 -13.72 -6.79 2.82
N GLY A 22 -12.53 -7.11 2.30
CA GLY A 22 -12.33 -8.09 1.24
C GLY A 22 -12.79 -7.64 -0.14
N GLN A 23 -13.08 -6.36 -0.32
CA GLN A 23 -13.42 -5.82 -1.64
C GLN A 23 -12.17 -5.79 -2.52
N THR A 24 -12.40 -5.98 -3.82
CA THR A 24 -11.36 -5.76 -4.83
C THR A 24 -11.02 -4.28 -4.90
N VAL A 25 -9.72 -3.98 -4.85
CA VAL A 25 -9.15 -2.63 -4.93
C VAL A 25 -8.12 -2.54 -6.05
N PHE A 26 -7.96 -1.34 -6.61
CA PHE A 26 -6.92 -1.07 -7.59
C PHE A 26 -5.62 -0.67 -6.90
N THR A 27 -4.51 -1.18 -7.40
CA THR A 27 -3.14 -0.94 -6.93
C THR A 27 -2.17 -0.97 -8.11
N ILE A 28 -0.88 -0.82 -7.84
CA ILE A 28 0.21 -0.85 -8.82
C ILE A 28 0.99 -2.15 -8.63
N GLU A 29 1.25 -2.85 -9.72
CA GLU A 29 2.13 -4.02 -9.78
C GLU A 29 3.55 -3.63 -9.37
N MET A 30 4.08 -4.35 -8.37
CA MET A 30 5.40 -4.09 -7.80
C MET A 30 6.50 -5.02 -8.34
N GLY A 31 6.18 -5.87 -9.30
CA GLY A 31 7.14 -6.77 -9.96
C GLY A 31 7.44 -8.02 -9.14
N GLY A 32 6.43 -8.57 -8.45
CA GLY A 32 6.56 -9.88 -7.81
C GLY A 32 6.95 -10.97 -8.81
N LEU A 33 7.78 -11.92 -8.38
CA LEU A 33 8.26 -13.04 -9.21
C LEU A 33 7.15 -14.04 -9.60
N GLY A 34 5.93 -13.82 -9.13
CA GLY A 34 4.73 -14.60 -9.40
C GLY A 34 3.54 -14.11 -8.56
N PRO A 35 2.34 -14.70 -8.73
CA PRO A 35 1.12 -14.21 -8.08
C PRO A 35 1.17 -14.18 -6.55
N GLY A 36 1.76 -15.20 -5.92
CA GLY A 36 1.93 -15.24 -4.46
C GLY A 36 2.92 -14.19 -3.94
N TYR A 37 3.98 -13.92 -4.71
CA TYR A 37 4.95 -12.88 -4.39
C TYR A 37 4.31 -11.49 -4.50
N GLU A 38 3.59 -11.23 -5.58
CA GLU A 38 2.86 -9.98 -5.74
C GLU A 38 1.85 -9.80 -4.61
N GLN A 39 1.08 -10.84 -4.26
CA GLN A 39 0.14 -10.77 -3.13
C GLN A 39 0.84 -10.44 -1.80
N ALA A 40 2.01 -11.02 -1.52
CA ALA A 40 2.77 -10.69 -0.32
C ALA A 40 3.19 -9.22 -0.28
N LEU A 41 3.61 -8.64 -1.42
CA LEU A 41 3.93 -7.22 -1.54
C LEU A 41 2.70 -6.34 -1.29
N GLN A 42 1.55 -6.73 -1.83
CA GLN A 42 0.31 -5.98 -1.68
C GLN A 42 -0.19 -6.03 -0.23
N ILE A 43 -0.12 -7.19 0.44
CA ILE A 43 -0.39 -7.31 1.87
C ILE A 43 0.53 -6.38 2.66
N ALA A 44 1.84 -6.41 2.38
CA ALA A 44 2.80 -5.55 3.06
C ALA A 44 2.48 -4.06 2.89
N MET A 45 2.16 -3.65 1.67
CA MET A 45 1.76 -2.27 1.36
C MET A 45 0.53 -1.85 2.16
N PHE A 46 -0.51 -2.70 2.25
CA PHE A 46 -1.71 -2.39 3.02
C PHE A 46 -1.48 -2.34 4.53
N GLU A 47 -0.59 -3.17 5.07
CA GLU A 47 -0.22 -3.12 6.49
C GLU A 47 0.61 -1.87 6.83
N MET A 48 1.51 -1.45 5.94
CA MET A 48 2.23 -0.18 6.06
C MET A 48 1.29 1.02 5.92
N LEU A 49 0.31 0.96 4.99
CA LEU A 49 -0.72 1.98 4.83
C LEU A 49 -1.59 2.08 6.09
N ARG A 50 -1.95 0.95 6.70
CA ARG A 50 -2.66 0.91 7.99
C ARG A 50 -1.86 1.60 9.08
N HIS A 51 -0.55 1.34 9.14
CA HIS A 51 0.31 2.02 10.09
C HIS A 51 0.27 3.55 9.87
N PHE A 52 0.41 4.02 8.63
CA PHE A 52 0.32 5.44 8.31
C PHE A 52 -1.03 6.07 8.68
N VAL A 53 -2.14 5.41 8.38
CA VAL A 53 -3.50 5.90 8.70
C VAL A 53 -3.73 6.01 10.21
N ASN A 54 -3.24 5.04 10.99
CA ASN A 54 -3.52 4.96 12.42
C ASN A 54 -2.53 5.75 13.30
N HIS A 55 -1.25 5.83 12.89
CA HIS A 55 -0.18 6.36 13.74
C HIS A 55 0.47 7.62 13.18
N SER A 56 0.24 7.96 11.92
CA SER A 56 0.96 9.05 11.25
C SER A 56 0.23 10.39 11.04
N PRO A 57 -0.85 10.81 11.77
CA PRO A 57 -1.23 12.22 11.70
C PRO A 57 -0.11 13.17 12.19
N ARG A 58 0.97 12.63 12.79
CA ARG A 58 2.18 13.35 13.25
C ARG A 58 3.38 13.32 12.29
N ILE A 59 3.37 12.46 11.26
CA ILE A 59 4.42 12.49 10.23
C ILE A 59 3.96 13.49 9.18
N ALA A 60 4.45 14.74 9.29
CA ALA A 60 4.16 15.78 8.32
C ALA A 60 4.46 15.28 6.91
N LYS A 61 3.61 15.62 5.93
CA LYS A 61 3.75 15.16 4.53
C LYS A 61 5.15 15.40 3.94
N SER A 62 5.84 16.45 4.39
CA SER A 62 7.24 16.73 4.05
C SER A 62 8.21 15.66 4.55
N LYS A 63 8.01 15.11 5.75
CA LYS A 63 8.88 14.11 6.37
C LYS A 63 8.83 12.73 5.70
N LEU A 64 7.73 12.40 5.00
CA LEU A 64 7.64 11.21 4.16
C LEU A 64 8.30 11.40 2.78
N ARG A 65 8.73 12.63 2.48
CA ARG A 65 9.45 13.01 1.26
C ARG A 65 10.88 13.48 1.54
N ASP A 66 11.26 13.60 2.82
CA ASP A 66 12.61 13.95 3.27
C ASP A 66 13.41 12.66 3.53
N ASP A 67 14.50 12.49 2.77
CA ASP A 67 15.35 11.29 2.82
C ASP A 67 15.96 11.05 4.21
N ASP A 68 16.24 12.10 4.98
CA ASP A 68 16.93 12.02 6.27
C ASP A 68 16.12 11.37 7.40
N LYS A 69 14.78 11.37 7.30
CA LYS A 69 13.89 10.75 8.31
C LYS A 69 13.37 9.39 7.90
N TRP A 70 13.66 8.99 6.67
CA TRP A 70 13.27 7.73 6.11
C TRP A 70 13.81 6.51 6.88
N PRO A 71 15.04 6.50 7.43
CA PRO A 71 15.55 5.33 8.17
C PRO A 71 14.72 4.96 9.39
N ALA A 72 14.29 5.93 10.20
CA ALA A 72 13.50 5.67 11.40
C ALA A 72 12.07 5.21 11.08
N ILE A 73 11.47 5.78 10.02
CA ILE A 73 10.14 5.38 9.53
C ILE A 73 10.22 3.96 8.94
N ARG A 74 11.27 3.68 8.17
CA ARG A 74 11.54 2.37 7.60
C ARG A 74 11.68 1.31 8.68
N ASP A 75 12.50 1.55 9.71
CA ASP A 75 12.69 0.58 10.79
C ASP A 75 11.38 0.33 11.56
N ALA A 76 10.55 1.35 11.79
CA ALA A 76 9.24 1.14 12.41
C ALA A 76 8.27 0.31 11.54
N LEU A 77 8.31 0.49 10.22
CA LEU A 77 7.44 -0.21 9.28
C LEU A 77 7.90 -1.64 8.99
N TRP A 78 9.21 -1.86 8.87
CA TRP A 78 9.75 -3.17 8.48
C TRP A 78 9.78 -4.15 9.66
N ASN A 79 9.63 -3.65 10.89
CA ASN A 79 9.48 -4.44 12.10
C ASN A 79 8.01 -4.60 12.54
N LEU A 80 7.04 -4.29 11.68
CA LEU A 80 5.63 -4.55 11.97
C LEU A 80 5.40 -6.05 12.12
N GLU A 81 4.77 -6.46 13.23
CA GLU A 81 4.45 -7.86 13.49
C GLU A 81 3.60 -8.48 12.37
N SER A 82 2.72 -7.70 11.74
CA SER A 82 1.89 -8.16 10.62
C SER A 82 2.66 -8.47 9.34
N LEU A 83 3.95 -8.13 9.27
CA LEU A 83 4.84 -8.50 8.17
C LEU A 83 5.64 -9.78 8.45
N ASN A 84 5.59 -10.29 9.68
CA ASN A 84 6.26 -11.53 10.04
C ASN A 84 5.76 -12.68 9.16
N GLY A 85 6.68 -13.43 8.57
CA GLY A 85 6.37 -14.56 7.69
C GLY A 85 6.21 -14.22 6.20
N LEU A 86 6.23 -12.94 5.81
CA LEU A 86 6.19 -12.56 4.38
C LEU A 86 7.54 -12.74 3.66
N GLY A 87 8.66 -12.83 4.40
CA GLY A 87 9.98 -13.09 3.84
C GLY A 87 10.48 -12.04 2.84
N LEU A 88 10.08 -10.78 3.03
CA LEU A 88 10.39 -9.69 2.10
C LEU A 88 11.89 -9.35 2.10
N SER A 89 12.47 -9.17 0.92
CA SER A 89 13.76 -8.51 0.77
C SER A 89 13.65 -7.01 1.05
N GLY A 90 14.79 -6.34 1.29
CA GLY A 90 14.81 -4.89 1.49
C GLY A 90 14.26 -4.08 0.31
N ALA A 91 14.48 -4.54 -0.93
CA ALA A 91 13.93 -3.89 -2.12
C ALA A 91 12.39 -4.00 -2.17
N GLN A 92 11.87 -5.15 -1.79
CA GLN A 92 10.44 -5.43 -1.73
C GLN A 92 9.74 -4.62 -0.64
N ALA A 93 10.30 -4.63 0.57
CA ALA A 93 9.81 -3.82 1.67
C ALA A 93 9.87 -2.31 1.30
N GLY A 94 10.93 -1.88 0.61
CA GLY A 94 11.07 -0.52 0.09
C GLY A 94 9.99 -0.13 -0.93
N ALA A 95 9.70 -1.01 -1.91
CA ALA A 95 8.66 -0.78 -2.90
C ALA A 95 7.26 -0.67 -2.25
N ALA A 96 6.94 -1.61 -1.35
CA ALA A 96 5.68 -1.58 -0.60
C ALA A 96 5.55 -0.31 0.25
N THR A 97 6.65 0.11 0.90
CA THR A 97 6.68 1.32 1.73
C THR A 97 6.43 2.58 0.89
N GLN A 98 7.09 2.72 -0.25
CA GLN A 98 6.92 3.88 -1.13
C GLN A 98 5.49 3.95 -1.68
N LEU A 99 4.94 2.82 -2.13
CA LEU A 99 3.57 2.78 -2.64
C LEU A 99 2.54 3.12 -1.55
N ALA A 100 2.70 2.58 -0.35
CA ALA A 100 1.87 2.94 0.81
C ALA A 100 1.95 4.44 1.13
N ALA A 101 3.15 5.03 1.08
CA ALA A 101 3.34 6.47 1.29
C ALA A 101 2.64 7.31 0.23
N HIS A 102 2.68 6.92 -1.05
CA HIS A 102 1.92 7.60 -2.10
C HIS A 102 0.41 7.53 -1.87
N PHE A 103 -0.13 6.35 -1.55
CA PHE A 103 -1.55 6.21 -1.23
C PHE A 103 -1.96 7.06 -0.02
N TYR A 104 -1.10 7.15 1.00
CA TYR A 104 -1.34 7.99 2.17
C TYR A 104 -1.30 9.49 1.86
N LEU A 105 -0.27 9.95 1.15
CA LEU A 105 0.01 11.37 0.92
C LEU A 105 -0.87 12.01 -0.17
N ASP A 106 -0.95 11.32 -1.30
CA ASP A 106 -1.53 11.80 -2.55
C ASP A 106 -2.96 11.28 -2.76
N GLY A 107 -3.28 10.13 -2.13
CA GLY A 107 -4.58 9.49 -2.24
C GLY A 107 -4.73 8.62 -3.51
N PRO A 108 -5.67 7.65 -3.50
CA PRO A 108 -5.75 6.62 -4.54
C PRO A 108 -5.91 7.17 -5.95
N VAL A 109 -6.75 8.20 -6.13
CA VAL A 109 -7.01 8.78 -7.45
C VAL A 109 -5.75 9.38 -8.06
N LYS A 110 -4.91 10.07 -7.28
CA LYS A 110 -3.71 10.72 -7.80
C LYS A 110 -2.59 9.69 -8.02
N THR A 111 -2.41 8.76 -7.08
CA THR A 111 -1.43 7.68 -7.19
C THR A 111 -1.67 6.84 -8.44
N LEU A 112 -2.92 6.43 -8.69
CA LEU A 112 -3.27 5.57 -9.84
C LEU A 112 -3.40 6.34 -11.15
N ALA A 113 -3.75 7.63 -11.13
CA ALA A 113 -3.80 8.42 -12.37
C ALA A 113 -2.43 8.59 -13.05
N GLY A 114 -1.34 8.48 -12.27
CA GLY A 114 0.03 8.56 -12.78
C GLY A 114 0.51 7.27 -13.46
N GLU A 115 -0.17 6.14 -13.24
CA GLU A 115 0.32 4.81 -13.65
C GLU A 115 -0.70 4.10 -14.56
N LYS A 116 -0.36 3.96 -15.84
CA LYS A 116 -1.31 3.45 -16.87
C LYS A 116 -1.09 1.99 -17.25
N THR A 117 0.12 1.46 -17.07
CA THR A 117 0.47 0.13 -17.59
C THR A 117 0.52 -0.93 -16.51
N ARG A 118 0.77 -0.51 -15.26
CA ARG A 118 0.95 -1.42 -14.11
C ARG A 118 -0.21 -1.42 -13.13
N THR A 119 -1.36 -0.85 -13.49
CA THR A 119 -2.54 -0.86 -12.61
C THR A 119 -3.15 -2.26 -12.58
N ILE A 120 -3.25 -2.86 -11.40
CA ILE A 120 -3.80 -4.20 -11.17
C ILE A 120 -4.94 -4.16 -10.15
N GLN A 121 -5.73 -5.24 -10.13
CA GLN A 121 -6.77 -5.46 -9.14
C GLN A 121 -6.33 -6.53 -8.15
N VAL A 122 -6.50 -6.24 -6.86
CA VAL A 122 -6.14 -7.14 -5.76
C VAL A 122 -7.25 -7.19 -4.72
N SER A 123 -7.31 -8.27 -3.95
CA SER A 123 -8.17 -8.38 -2.78
C SER A 123 -7.40 -9.08 -1.67
N LYS A 124 -7.75 -8.76 -0.42
CA LYS A 124 -7.29 -9.49 0.76
C LYS A 124 -7.79 -10.93 0.73
N ILE A 125 -8.99 -11.13 0.19
CA ILE A 125 -9.62 -12.43 -0.03
C ILE A 125 -9.41 -12.76 -1.51
N PHE A 126 -8.21 -13.20 -1.86
CA PHE A 126 -7.97 -13.82 -3.16
C PHE A 126 -8.87 -15.06 -3.26
N PRO A 127 -9.50 -15.38 -4.41
CA PRO A 127 -10.34 -16.58 -4.49
C PRO A 127 -9.53 -17.80 -4.05
N GLN A 128 -9.96 -18.40 -2.94
CA GLN A 128 -9.52 -19.74 -2.61
C GLN A 128 -10.16 -20.65 -3.66
N ILE A 129 -9.34 -21.43 -4.36
CA ILE A 129 -9.87 -22.50 -5.20
C ILE A 129 -10.69 -23.38 -4.25
N ALA A 130 -12.00 -23.43 -4.47
CA ALA A 130 -12.92 -24.29 -3.75
C ALA A 130 -12.61 -25.77 -4.01
#